data_AF-A0A920U6I2-F1
#
_entry.id   AF-A0A920U6I2-F1
#
_cell.length_a   1.000
_cell.length_b   1.000
_cell.length_c   1.000
_cell.angle_alpha   90.00
_cell.angle_beta   90.00
_cell.angle_gamma   90.00
#
_symmetry.space_group_name_H-M   'P 1'
#
loop_
_entity.id
_entity.type
_entity.pdbx_description
1 polymer ?
#
loop_
_entity_poly.entity_id
_entity_poly.type
_entity_poly.pdbx_seq_one_letter_code
_entity_poly.pdbx_strand_id
1 'polypeptide(L)'
;MGGPAYHTIYIAPGSKVAPVIGMAGFFRVNSLHHRGVKEAHRAHRLMTTAYEVDGGLIEGLESPEHSWVIGYNAIREAGRGAEFI
;
A
#
# COMPACT_ATOMS: atom_id res chain seq x y z
N MET A 1 -19.72 -8.67 9.84
CA MET A 1 -19.98 -8.75 8.40
C MET A 1 -18.66 -8.48 7.70
N GLY A 2 -18.11 -9.47 6.98
CA GLY A 2 -16.76 -9.41 6.41
C GLY A 2 -16.75 -8.54 5.16
N GLY A 3 -15.84 -7.56 5.12
CA GLY A 3 -15.56 -6.80 3.90
C GLY A 3 -15.03 -7.71 2.79
N PRO A 4 -14.89 -7.19 1.55
CA PRO A 4 -14.38 -7.98 0.44
C PRO A 4 -12.99 -8.51 0.79
N ALA A 5 -12.74 -9.80 0.52
CA ALA A 5 -11.45 -10.45 0.83
C ALA A 5 -10.25 -9.80 0.10
N TYR A 6 -10.52 -9.04 -0.97
CA TYR A 6 -9.56 -8.34 -1.80
C TYR A 6 -10.08 -6.97 -2.20
N HIS A 7 -9.18 -6.01 -2.37
CA HIS A 7 -9.47 -4.73 -3.01
C HIS A 7 -8.39 -4.38 -4.05
N THR A 8 -8.66 -3.36 -4.86
CA THR A 8 -7.70 -2.83 -5.81
C THR A 8 -6.99 -1.64 -5.18
N ILE A 9 -5.66 -1.62 -5.28
CA ILE A 9 -4.83 -0.48 -4.90
C ILE A 9 -4.14 0.10 -6.12
N TYR A 10 -3.79 1.37 -6.05
CA TYR A 10 -2.87 2.02 -6.98
C TYR A 10 -1.56 2.34 -6.27
N ILE A 11 -0.44 1.90 -6.83
CA ILE A 11 0.93 2.25 -6.41
C ILE A 11 1.47 3.34 -7.32
N ALA A 12 1.94 4.44 -6.74
CA ALA A 12 2.47 5.59 -7.48
C ALA A 12 3.79 5.27 -8.21
N PRO A 13 3.90 5.57 -9.52
CA PRO A 13 5.18 5.54 -10.24
C PRO A 13 6.14 6.59 -9.65
N GLY A 14 7.22 6.13 -9.01
CA GLY A 14 8.16 6.98 -8.27
C GLY A 14 8.18 6.74 -6.76
N SER A 15 7.28 5.90 -6.25
CA SER A 15 7.40 5.34 -4.90
C SER A 15 8.67 4.49 -4.77
N LYS A 16 9.22 4.38 -3.57
CA LYS A 16 10.35 3.50 -3.26
C LYS A 16 9.99 2.04 -3.43
N VAL A 17 8.72 1.65 -3.27
CA VAL A 17 8.29 0.27 -3.52
C VAL A 17 8.30 -0.09 -5.00
N ALA A 18 8.04 0.87 -5.92
CA ALA A 18 7.97 0.59 -7.35
C ALA A 18 9.22 -0.10 -7.92
N PRO A 19 10.46 0.36 -7.65
CA PRO A 19 11.66 -0.36 -8.08
C PRO A 19 11.89 -1.69 -7.32
N VAL A 20 11.34 -1.88 -6.12
CA VAL A 20 11.44 -3.16 -5.38
C VAL A 20 10.60 -4.25 -6.03
N ILE A 21 9.39 -3.91 -6.47
CA ILE A 21 8.48 -4.85 -7.14
C ILE A 21 8.68 -4.87 -8.67
N GLY A 22 9.46 -3.95 -9.21
CA GLY A 22 9.74 -3.81 -10.65
C GLY A 22 8.59 -3.23 -11.47
N MET A 23 7.57 -2.65 -10.83
CA MET A 23 6.37 -2.13 -11.48
C MET A 23 5.61 -1.12 -10.62
N ALA A 24 4.64 -0.42 -11.21
CA ALA A 24 3.71 0.51 -10.54
C ALA A 24 2.35 0.45 -11.24
N GLY A 25 1.33 1.09 -10.66
CA GLY A 25 -0.03 1.07 -11.19
C GLY A 25 -0.98 0.25 -10.32
N PHE A 26 -1.92 -0.46 -10.93
CA PHE A 26 -3.00 -1.13 -10.21
C PHE A 26 -2.65 -2.56 -9.79
N PHE A 27 -2.93 -2.90 -8.53
CA PHE A 27 -2.71 -4.22 -7.96
C PHE A 27 -3.95 -4.69 -7.22
N ARG A 28 -4.19 -6.00 -7.25
CA ARG A 28 -5.20 -6.63 -6.41
C ARG A 28 -4.52 -7.28 -5.21
N VAL A 29 -4.89 -6.85 -4.01
CA VAL A 29 -4.30 -7.28 -2.74
C VAL A 29 -5.39 -7.73 -1.78
N ASN A 30 -5.05 -8.54 -0.79
CA ASN A 30 -6.05 -8.91 0.22
C ASN A 30 -6.34 -7.76 1.18
N SER A 31 -7.54 -7.80 1.75
CA SER A 31 -8.05 -6.81 2.72
C SER A 31 -8.11 -7.42 4.12
N LEU A 32 -7.05 -8.11 4.55
CA LEU A 32 -6.97 -8.73 5.88
C LEU A 32 -6.54 -7.73 6.96
N HIS A 33 -7.23 -6.59 7.01
CA HIS A 33 -7.06 -5.58 8.06
C HIS A 33 -8.42 -5.03 8.49
N HIS A 34 -8.58 -4.73 9.78
CA HIS A 34 -9.83 -4.15 10.31
C HIS A 34 -9.76 -2.63 10.44
N ARG A 35 -8.57 -2.04 10.26
CA ARG A 35 -8.31 -0.61 10.44
C ARG A 35 -7.56 -0.11 9.22
N GLY A 36 -7.98 1.03 8.69
CA GLY A 36 -7.30 1.72 7.61
C GLY A 36 -6.99 3.16 7.99
N VAL A 37 -5.98 3.73 7.36
CA VAL A 37 -5.63 5.15 7.52
C VAL A 37 -6.27 5.92 6.37
N LYS A 38 -6.88 7.07 6.67
CA LYS A 38 -7.35 8.00 5.64
C LYS A 38 -6.35 9.13 5.48
N GLU A 39 -6.32 9.76 4.32
CA GLU A 39 -5.41 10.87 4.02
C GLU A 39 -5.44 11.98 5.08
N ALA A 40 -6.64 12.31 5.60
CA ALA A 40 -6.82 13.29 6.68
C ALA A 40 -6.09 12.94 8.00
N HIS A 41 -5.71 11.68 8.20
CA HIS A 41 -4.99 11.19 9.38
C HIS A 41 -3.52 10.88 9.11
N ARG A 42 -3.02 11.13 7.89
CA ARG A 42 -1.61 10.93 7.55
C ARG A 42 -0.74 11.96 8.29
N ALA A 43 0.37 11.49 8.87
CA ALA A 43 1.39 12.39 9.39
C ALA A 43 2.02 13.23 8.27
N HIS A 44 2.13 14.55 8.47
CA HIS A 44 2.60 15.50 7.44
C HIS A 44 3.97 15.15 6.82
N ARG A 45 4.84 14.44 7.54
CA ARG A 45 6.20 14.05 7.11
C ARG A 45 6.27 12.71 6.38
N LEU A 46 5.15 12.02 6.21
CA LEU A 46 5.05 10.83 5.36
C LEU A 46 4.46 11.22 4.01
N MET A 47 4.47 10.34 3.02
CA MET A 47 3.79 10.49 1.74
C MET A 47 2.92 9.25 1.51
N THR A 48 1.70 9.44 1.04
CA THR A 48 0.86 8.35 0.53
C THR A 48 1.41 7.90 -0.81
N THR A 49 1.82 6.64 -0.91
CA THR A 49 2.37 6.05 -2.14
C THR A 49 1.52 4.92 -2.68
N ALA A 50 0.59 4.39 -1.89
CA ALA A 50 -0.49 3.54 -2.38
C ALA A 50 -1.83 3.83 -1.73
N TYR A 51 -2.90 3.80 -2.53
CA TYR A 51 -4.28 3.99 -2.08
C TYR A 51 -5.21 2.90 -2.61
N GLU A 52 -6.18 2.51 -1.81
CA GLU A 52 -7.33 1.71 -2.25
C GLU A 52 -8.22 2.54 -3.19
N VAL A 53 -8.54 1.99 -4.36
CA VAL A 53 -9.26 2.71 -5.43
C VAL A 53 -10.69 3.05 -5.05
N ASP A 54 -11.39 2.15 -4.34
CA ASP A 54 -12.83 2.29 -4.10
C ASP A 54 -13.12 3.06 -2.80
N GLY A 55 -12.51 2.66 -1.68
CA GLY A 55 -12.72 3.28 -0.37
C GLY A 55 -11.75 4.40 0.00
N GLY A 56 -10.68 4.62 -0.78
CA GLY A 56 -9.71 5.70 -0.58
C GLY A 56 -8.86 5.55 0.68
N LEU A 57 -8.75 4.33 1.23
CA LEU A 57 -7.83 4.04 2.32
C LEU A 57 -6.38 4.11 1.83
N ILE A 58 -5.50 4.60 2.70
CA ILE A 58 -4.07 4.54 2.47
C ILE A 58 -3.59 3.11 2.73
N GLU A 59 -2.96 2.55 1.73
CA GLU A 59 -2.39 1.20 1.75
C GLU A 59 -0.87 1.19 1.78
N GLY A 60 -0.24 2.31 1.39
CA GLY A 60 1.21 2.50 1.37
C GLY A 60 1.61 3.90 1.81
N LEU A 61 2.56 3.96 2.74
CA LEU A 61 3.19 5.17 3.25
C LEU A 61 4.71 5.07 3.11
N GLU A 62 5.34 6.16 2.72
CA GLU A 62 6.80 6.28 2.65
C GLU A 62 7.26 7.60 3.27
N SER A 63 8.49 7.66 3.78
CA SER A 63 9.08 8.95 4.20
C SER A 63 9.98 9.51 3.08
N PRO A 64 9.72 10.73 2.57
CA PRO A 64 10.63 11.39 1.64
C PRO A 64 11.91 11.89 2.32
N GLU A 65 11.92 12.01 3.65
CA GLU A 65 13.02 12.60 4.42
C GLU A 65 14.11 11.59 4.80
N HIS A 66 13.86 10.30 4.61
CA HIS A 66 14.79 9.21 4.95
C HIS A 66 15.11 8.41 3.69
N SER A 67 16.33 7.89 3.57
CA SER A 67 16.72 7.07 2.40
C SER A 67 15.82 5.84 2.24
N TRP A 68 15.50 5.15 3.35
CA TRP A 68 14.74 3.90 3.31
C TRP A 68 13.73 3.78 4.45
N VAL A 69 12.47 4.12 4.15
CA VAL A 69 11.31 3.94 5.03
C VAL A 69 10.10 3.69 4.14
N ILE A 70 9.53 2.49 4.27
CA ILE A 70 8.36 2.00 3.53
C ILE A 70 7.45 1.29 4.54
N GLY A 71 6.14 1.56 4.51
CA GLY A 71 5.14 0.86 5.33
C GLY A 71 3.87 0.59 4.54
N TYR A 72 3.36 -0.64 4.59
CA TYR A 72 2.18 -1.08 3.83
C TYR A 72 1.19 -1.85 4.71
N ASN A 73 -0.11 -1.60 4.51
CA ASN A 73 -1.22 -2.32 5.17
C ASN A 73 -1.75 -3.51 4.34
N ALA A 74 -1.46 -3.50 3.03
CA ALA A 74 -1.80 -4.57 2.10
C ALA A 74 -0.89 -5.80 2.31
N ILE A 75 -1.18 -6.62 3.32
CA ILE A 75 -0.35 -7.78 3.64
C ILE A 75 -0.74 -8.96 2.76
N ARG A 76 0.02 -9.21 1.68
CA ARG A 76 0.20 -10.48 0.91
C ARG A 76 -0.58 -10.67 -0.39
N GLU A 77 0.10 -11.17 -1.42
CA GLU A 77 -0.54 -11.74 -2.61
C GLU A 77 -1.46 -12.92 -2.27
N ALA A 78 -2.59 -13.01 -2.96
CA ALA A 78 -3.32 -14.26 -3.10
C ALA A 78 -2.57 -15.22 -4.01
N GLY A 79 -1.63 -15.97 -3.44
CA GLY A 79 -1.09 -17.17 -4.09
C GLY A 79 0.37 -17.05 -4.51
N ARG A 80 1.22 -17.70 -3.70
CA ARG A 80 2.57 -18.19 -3.99
C ARG A 80 3.62 -17.17 -4.47
N GLY A 81 4.49 -16.82 -3.51
CA GLY A 81 5.92 -16.67 -3.79
C GLY A 81 6.42 -15.24 -3.98
N ALA A 82 6.40 -14.44 -2.92
CA ALA A 82 7.34 -13.35 -2.78
C ALA A 82 7.75 -13.26 -1.30
N GLU A 83 8.88 -13.87 -0.96
CA GLU A 83 9.66 -13.49 0.21
C GLU A 83 10.42 -12.22 -0.17
N PHE A 84 10.13 -11.11 0.52
CA PHE A 84 11.01 -9.96 0.53
C PHE A 84 11.81 -10.05 1.83
N ILE A 85 13.12 -10.23 1.69
CA ILE A 85 14.13 -10.15 2.75
C ILE A 85 14.16 -8.72 3.29
#